data_AF-A0A226X6J2-F1
#
_entry.id   AF-A0A226X6J2-F1
#
_cell.length_a   1.000
_cell.length_b   1.000
_cell.length_c   1.000
_cell.angle_alpha   90.00
_cell.angle_beta   90.00
_cell.angle_gamma   90.00
#
_symmetry.space_group_name_H-M   'P 1'
#
loop_
_entity.id
_entity.type
_entity.pdbx_description
1 polymer ?
#
loop_
_entity_poly.entity_id
_entity_poly.type
_entity_poly.pdbx_seq_one_letter_code
_entity_poly.pdbx_strand_id
1 'polypeptide(L)'
;MHVPEPVIRCVAAFDRWVALTPKYDTFIVPDRRVLRAKIDSDTTIFSAGNPIPVDEVIAMRAFAKVRGKPHWTRVDSRCGVRDGHVVGVSLTPNVRPAIVR
;
A
#
# COMPACT_ATOMS: atom_id res chain seq x y z
N MET A 1 3.79 -23.07 -0.43
CA MET A 1 3.44 -21.73 -0.96
C MET A 1 4.53 -20.76 -0.54
N HIS A 2 5.02 -19.92 -1.44
CA HIS A 2 6.09 -18.97 -1.18
C HIS A 2 5.60 -17.55 -1.50
N VAL A 3 5.87 -16.60 -0.61
CA VAL A 3 5.60 -15.17 -0.83
C VAL A 3 6.95 -14.49 -1.09
N PRO A 4 7.10 -13.76 -2.20
CA PRO A 4 8.35 -13.04 -2.49
C PRO A 4 8.70 -12.04 -1.39
N GLU A 5 9.99 -11.91 -1.07
CA GLU A 5 10.47 -11.02 -0.01
C GLU A 5 10.04 -9.54 -0.17
N PRO A 6 10.08 -8.93 -1.39
CA PRO A 6 9.58 -7.57 -1.58
C PRO A 6 8.12 -7.38 -1.17
N VAL A 7 7.30 -8.42 -1.34
CA VAL A 7 5.88 -8.41 -0.94
C VAL A 7 5.75 -8.42 0.58
N ILE A 8 6.56 -9.23 1.28
CA ILE A 8 6.60 -9.28 2.75
C ILE A 8 7.00 -7.91 3.31
N ARG A 9 8.07 -7.32 2.77
CA ARG A 9 8.55 -5.98 3.17
C ARG A 9 7.48 -4.91 2.92
N CYS A 10 6.77 -4.99 1.81
CA CYS A 10 5.67 -4.08 1.50
C CYS A 10 4.52 -4.17 2.50
N VAL A 11 4.08 -5.37 2.88
CA VAL A 11 3.04 -5.56 3.90
C VAL A 11 3.48 -4.97 5.25
N ALA A 12 4.72 -5.25 5.67
CA ALA A 12 5.27 -4.71 6.91
C ALA A 12 5.36 -3.17 6.90
N ALA A 13 5.72 -2.57 5.75
CA ALA A 13 5.77 -1.12 5.60
C ALA A 13 4.37 -0.47 5.73
N PHE A 14 3.33 -1.11 5.19
CA PHE A 14 1.96 -0.63 5.37
C PHE A 14 1.48 -0.72 6.81
N ASP A 15 1.75 -1.82 7.50
CA ASP A 15 1.39 -1.98 8.92
C ASP A 15 1.99 -0.83 9.77
N ARG A 16 3.29 -0.57 9.59
CA ARG A 16 3.98 0.55 10.24
C ARG A 16 3.42 1.91 9.84
N TRP A 17 3.16 2.14 8.55
CA TRP A 17 2.68 3.43 8.07
C TRP A 17 1.25 3.74 8.55
N VAL A 18 0.37 2.73 8.60
CA VAL A 18 -1.01 2.89 9.11
C VAL A 18 -1.01 3.21 10.61
N ALA A 19 -0.08 2.67 11.39
CA ALA A 19 0.06 3.04 12.80
C ALA A 19 0.43 4.53 13.03
N LEU A 20 1.05 5.18 12.03
CA LEU A 20 1.54 6.55 12.13
C LEU A 20 0.64 7.60 11.48
N THR A 21 -0.23 7.19 10.55
CA THR A 21 -1.07 8.12 9.80
C THR A 21 -2.36 8.47 10.57
N PRO A 22 -2.84 9.72 10.53
CA PRO A 22 -4.07 10.11 11.22
C PRO A 22 -5.36 9.58 10.54
N LYS A 23 -5.22 8.97 9.37
CA LYS A 23 -6.33 8.72 8.45
C LYS A 23 -6.93 7.32 8.57
N TYR A 24 -6.12 6.34 8.92
CA TYR A 24 -6.51 4.93 8.95
C TYR A 24 -6.25 4.40 10.35
N ASP A 25 -7.10 3.46 10.80
CA ASP A 25 -6.94 2.78 12.08
C ASP A 25 -6.28 1.41 11.89
N THR A 26 -6.53 0.76 10.76
CA THR A 26 -6.01 -0.59 10.47
C THR A 26 -5.95 -0.83 8.95
N PHE A 27 -5.05 -1.70 8.55
CA PHE A 27 -4.87 -2.17 7.17
C PHE A 27 -4.74 -3.70 7.17
N ILE A 28 -5.40 -4.36 6.21
CA ILE A 28 -5.34 -5.81 6.05
C ILE A 28 -5.17 -6.18 4.57
N VAL A 29 -4.30 -7.15 4.32
CA VAL A 29 -4.16 -7.80 3.02
C VAL A 29 -4.52 -9.28 3.19
N PRO A 30 -5.56 -9.78 2.50
CA PRO A 30 -5.88 -11.20 2.54
C PRO A 30 -4.74 -12.05 1.93
N ASP A 31 -4.46 -13.22 2.47
CA ASP A 31 -3.37 -14.11 2.02
C ASP A 31 -3.40 -14.38 0.51
N ARG A 32 -4.58 -14.65 -0.04
CA ARG A 32 -4.77 -14.84 -1.49
C ARG A 32 -4.36 -13.64 -2.34
N ARG A 33 -4.35 -12.43 -1.77
CA ARG A 33 -3.92 -11.20 -2.43
C ARG A 33 -2.41 -10.98 -2.28
N VAL A 34 -1.84 -11.36 -1.14
CA VAL A 34 -0.38 -11.42 -0.95
C VAL A 34 0.24 -12.39 -1.95
N LEU A 35 -0.31 -13.61 -2.07
CA LEU A 35 0.15 -14.63 -3.02
C LEU A 35 -0.07 -14.25 -4.50
N ARG A 36 -0.87 -13.23 -4.77
CA ARG A 36 -1.17 -12.71 -6.12
C ARG A 36 -0.71 -11.26 -6.28
N ALA A 37 0.20 -10.79 -5.44
CA ALA A 37 0.74 -9.45 -5.56
C ALA A 37 1.43 -9.30 -6.92
N LYS A 38 1.20 -8.17 -7.57
CA LYS A 38 1.92 -7.82 -8.80
C LYS A 38 3.24 -7.18 -8.39
N ILE A 39 4.34 -7.67 -8.96
CA ILE A 39 5.67 -7.05 -8.90
C ILE A 39 5.92 -6.44 -10.28
N ASP A 40 6.18 -5.14 -10.31
CA ASP A 40 6.34 -4.35 -11.53
C ASP A 40 7.72 -3.69 -11.53
N SER A 41 8.64 -4.19 -12.35
CA SER A 41 10.01 -3.68 -12.46
C SER A 41 10.19 -2.68 -13.61
N ASP A 42 9.14 -2.46 -14.41
CA ASP A 42 9.17 -1.50 -15.52
C ASP A 42 8.91 -0.06 -15.04
N THR A 43 8.23 0.06 -13.88
CA THR A 43 7.95 1.35 -13.26
C THR A 43 9.13 1.83 -12.41
N THR A 44 9.87 2.81 -12.91
CA THR A 44 11.07 3.36 -12.22
C THR A 44 10.78 4.56 -11.32
N ILE A 45 9.58 5.14 -11.40
CA ILE A 45 9.14 6.28 -10.58
C ILE A 45 7.84 5.92 -9.86
N PHE A 46 7.88 5.91 -8.52
CA PHE A 46 6.73 5.50 -7.71
C PHE A 46 5.63 6.57 -7.61
N SER A 47 6.01 7.85 -7.58
CA SER A 47 5.10 8.97 -7.39
C SER A 47 5.39 10.05 -8.42
N ALA A 48 4.39 10.44 -9.22
CA ALA A 48 4.57 11.44 -10.27
C ALA A 48 4.68 12.88 -9.72
N GLY A 49 3.95 13.21 -8.63
CA GLY A 49 3.95 14.55 -8.04
C GLY A 49 5.16 14.85 -7.15
N ASN A 50 5.86 13.80 -6.71
CA ASN A 50 7.14 13.88 -6.03
C ASN A 50 7.96 12.65 -6.49
N PRO A 51 8.79 12.77 -7.54
CA PRO A 51 9.51 11.65 -8.13
C PRO A 51 10.37 10.92 -7.09
N ILE A 52 9.96 9.68 -6.79
CA ILE A 52 10.72 8.76 -5.93
C ILE A 52 11.22 7.62 -6.83
N PRO A 53 12.54 7.55 -7.10
CA PRO A 53 13.14 6.46 -7.87
C PRO A 53 12.97 5.11 -7.17
N VAL A 54 12.66 4.07 -7.95
CA VAL A 54 12.44 2.69 -7.48
C VAL A 54 12.91 1.68 -8.52
N ASP A 55 13.23 0.48 -8.05
CA ASP A 55 13.54 -0.67 -8.91
C ASP A 55 12.29 -1.51 -9.17
N GLU A 56 11.38 -1.54 -8.19
CA GLU A 56 10.14 -2.31 -8.28
C GLU A 56 8.98 -1.57 -7.62
N VAL A 57 7.79 -1.79 -8.16
CA VAL A 57 6.52 -1.43 -7.54
C VAL A 57 5.71 -2.68 -7.24
N ILE A 58 5.39 -2.87 -5.96
CA ILE A 58 4.54 -3.97 -5.49
C ILE A 58 3.12 -3.46 -5.40
N ALA A 59 2.17 -4.12 -6.07
CA ALA A 59 0.76 -3.76 -6.03
C ALA A 59 -0.12 -4.93 -5.55
N MET A 60 -0.99 -4.68 -4.59
CA MET A 60 -1.93 -5.68 -4.07
C MET A 60 -3.25 -5.05 -3.64
N ARG A 61 -4.35 -5.81 -3.78
CA ARG A 61 -5.67 -5.42 -3.27
C ARG A 61 -5.73 -5.67 -1.76
N ALA A 62 -6.25 -4.70 -1.03
CA ALA A 62 -6.31 -4.69 0.41
C ALA A 62 -7.60 -4.04 0.92
N PHE A 63 -7.75 -4.00 2.23
CA PHE A 63 -8.80 -3.25 2.91
C PHE A 63 -8.17 -2.36 3.99
N ALA A 64 -8.69 -1.15 4.12
CA ALA A 64 -8.30 -0.22 5.16
C ALA A 64 -9.53 0.17 5.99
N LYS A 65 -9.36 0.23 7.30
CA LYS A 65 -10.33 0.82 8.21
C LYS A 65 -10.03 2.31 8.29
N VAL A 66 -10.84 3.10 7.59
CA VAL A 66 -10.72 4.57 7.60
C VAL A 66 -11.27 5.08 8.93
N ARG A 67 -10.52 5.98 9.57
CA ARG A 67 -10.89 6.56 10.85
C ARG A 67 -12.24 7.28 10.74
N GLY A 68 -13.14 7.00 11.68
CA GLY A 68 -14.50 7.56 11.70
C GLY A 68 -15.46 7.00 10.62
N LYS A 69 -15.08 5.98 9.85
CA LYS A 69 -15.99 5.29 8.93
C LYS A 69 -16.41 3.94 9.51
N PRO A 70 -17.69 3.56 9.44
CA PRO A 70 -18.17 2.31 10.04
C PRO A 70 -17.72 1.06 9.27
N HIS A 71 -17.53 1.19 7.95
CA HIS A 71 -17.18 0.07 7.08
C HIS A 71 -15.69 0.04 6.70
N TRP A 72 -15.23 -1.15 6.30
CA TRP A 72 -13.94 -1.33 5.65
C TRP A 72 -13.98 -0.78 4.23
N THR A 73 -12.95 -0.04 3.83
CA THR A 73 -12.81 0.48 2.48
C THR A 73 -11.87 -0.42 1.70
N ARG A 74 -12.31 -0.88 0.52
CA ARG A 74 -11.42 -1.58 -0.42
C ARG A 74 -10.42 -0.58 -0.99
N VAL A 75 -9.15 -0.95 -0.97
CA VAL A 75 -8.05 -0.13 -1.49
C VAL A 75 -7.11 -0.98 -2.34
N ASP A 76 -6.51 -0.36 -3.34
CA ASP A 76 -5.29 -0.82 -4.00
C ASP A 76 -4.11 -0.23 -3.24
N SER A 77 -3.23 -1.11 -2.78
CA SER A 77 -2.04 -0.76 -2.04
C SER A 77 -0.83 -0.91 -2.96
N ARG A 78 0.03 0.10 -2.97
CA ARG A 78 1.28 0.12 -3.75
C ARG A 78 2.46 0.46 -2.85
N CYS A 79 3.54 -0.28 -2.95
CA CYS A 79 4.84 0.08 -2.35
C CYS A 79 5.89 0.26 -3.44
N GLY A 80 6.72 1.27 -3.29
CA GLY A 80 7.93 1.45 -4.07
C GLY A 80 9.12 0.82 -3.34
N VAL A 81 9.90 0.01 -4.03
CA VAL A 81 11.09 -0.66 -3.49
C VAL A 81 12.32 -0.17 -4.24
N ARG A 82 13.37 0.20 -3.50
CA ARG A 82 14.68 0.55 -4.05
C ARG A 82 15.78 -0.10 -3.22
N ASP A 83 16.73 -0.75 -3.87
CA ASP A 83 17.83 -1.48 -3.24
C ASP A 83 17.31 -2.49 -2.19
N GLY A 84 16.18 -3.14 -2.50
CA GLY A 84 15.44 -4.05 -1.61
C GLY A 84 14.66 -3.37 -0.47
N HIS A 85 14.76 -2.05 -0.28
CA HIS A 85 14.08 -1.32 0.80
C HIS A 85 12.80 -0.64 0.33
N VAL A 86 11.75 -0.65 1.16
CA VAL A 86 10.54 0.10 0.86
C VAL A 86 10.81 1.60 1.08
N VAL A 87 10.72 2.38 0.00
CA VAL A 87 10.97 3.83 0.01
C VAL A 87 9.69 4.67 -0.04
N GLY A 88 8.55 4.05 -0.30
CA GLY A 88 7.26 4.73 -0.31
C GLY A 88 6.08 3.77 -0.32
N VAL A 89 4.96 4.21 0.24
CA VAL A 89 3.70 3.47 0.24
C VAL A 89 2.54 4.38 -0.15
N SER A 90 1.52 3.83 -0.80
CA SER A 90 0.30 4.56 -1.14
C SER A 90 -0.93 3.65 -1.18
N LEU A 91 -2.08 4.23 -0.82
CA LEU A 91 -3.39 3.58 -0.92
C LEU A 91 -4.29 4.36 -1.89
N THR A 92 -4.93 3.65 -2.80
CA THR A 92 -5.92 4.18 -3.75
C THR A 92 -7.26 3.46 -3.56
N PRO A 93 -8.41 4.13 -3.49
CA PRO A 93 -8.55 5.58 -3.48
C PRO A 93 -7.87 6.19 -2.26
N ASN A 94 -7.22 7.33 -2.44
CA ASN A 94 -6.83 8.18 -1.32
C ASN A 94 -8.13 8.77 -0.78
N VAL A 95 -8.78 8.05 0.15
CA VAL A 95 -10.10 8.39 0.72
C VAL A 95 -10.11 9.85 1.21
N ARG A 96 -10.60 10.81 0.44
CA ARG A 96 -10.71 12.21 0.91
C ARG A 96 -11.84 12.30 1.94
N PRO A 97 -11.80 13.23 2.91
CA PRO A 97 -12.94 13.48 3.79
C PRO A 97 -14.19 13.73 2.96
N ALA A 98 -15.29 13.05 3.28
CA ALA A 98 -16.58 13.36 2.69
C ALA A 98 -17.13 14.60 3.41
N ILE A 99 -17.34 15.70 2.69
CA ILE A 99 -18.14 16.81 3.20
C ILE A 99 -19.59 16.35 3.13
N VAL A 100 -20.18 16.09 4.30
CA VAL A 100 -21.62 15.89 4.43
C VAL A 100 -22.22 17.29 4.58
N ARG A 101 -23.05 17.71 3.61
CA ARG A 101 -23.96 18.85 3.77
C ARG A 101 -25.31 18.35 4.20
#